data_AF-A0A2N4YRW8-F1
#
_entry.id   AF-A0A2N4YRW8-F1
#
_cell.length_a   1.000
_cell.length_b   1.000
_cell.length_c   1.000
_cell.angle_alpha   90.00
_cell.angle_beta   90.00
_cell.angle_gamma   90.00
#
_symmetry.space_group_name_H-M   'P 1'
#
loop_
_entity.id
_entity.type
_entity.pdbx_description
1 polymer ?
#
loop_
_entity_poly.entity_id
_entity_poly.type
_entity_poly.pdbx_seq_one_letter_code
_entity_poly.pdbx_strand_id
1 'polypeptide(L)'
;MNILIHSNNLFFNIGLAQCFRDIQETLPGLNIIHSLPLSHFPDPAGLDVIILSLENFHDYQAAAELALRYQSLVVGFTSAGNVRRGRAFFADTLLWV
;
A
#
# COMPACT_ATOMS: atom_id res chain seq x y z
N MET A 1 -0.90 12.66 8.75
CA MET A 1 -0.91 11.83 7.53
C MET A 1 -1.33 10.43 7.92
N ASN A 2 -2.35 9.86 7.28
CA ASN A 2 -2.86 8.52 7.58
C ASN A 2 -2.45 7.55 6.46
N ILE A 3 -1.65 6.56 6.82
CA ILE A 3 -1.19 5.51 5.92
C ILE A 3 -1.88 4.21 6.32
N LEU A 4 -2.57 3.59 5.38
CA LEU A 4 -3.09 2.23 5.52
C LEU A 4 -2.10 1.25 4.90
N ILE A 5 -1.69 0.24 5.65
CA ILE A 5 -0.89 -0.88 5.15
C ILE A 5 -1.78 -2.12 5.15
N HIS A 6 -1.96 -2.71 3.96
CA HIS A 6 -2.70 -3.94 3.78
C HIS A 6 -1.79 -5.02 3.17
N SER A 7 -1.41 -5.98 4.00
CA SER A 7 -0.50 -7.06 3.61
C SER A 7 -0.57 -8.21 4.60
N ASN A 8 -0.76 -9.43 4.08
CA ASN A 8 -0.60 -10.67 4.84
C ASN A 8 0.86 -11.15 4.89
N ASN A 9 1.77 -10.45 4.18
CA ASN A 9 3.17 -10.85 4.07
C ASN A 9 3.98 -10.39 5.30
N LEU A 10 4.42 -11.37 6.10
CA LEU A 10 5.18 -11.11 7.32
C LEU A 10 6.48 -10.33 7.05
N PHE A 11 7.25 -10.72 6.04
CA PHE A 11 8.54 -10.09 5.75
C PHE A 11 8.36 -8.66 5.24
N PHE A 12 7.36 -8.42 4.41
CA PHE A 12 6.99 -7.08 3.96
C PHE A 12 6.59 -6.18 5.14
N ASN A 13 5.75 -6.70 6.04
CA ASN A 13 5.30 -5.96 7.22
C ASN A 13 6.46 -5.61 8.16
N ILE A 14 7.41 -6.52 8.37
CA ILE A 14 8.61 -6.26 9.17
C ILE A 14 9.47 -5.16 8.51
N GLY A 15 9.69 -5.25 7.19
CA GLY A 15 10.46 -4.25 6.45
C GLY A 15 9.84 -2.86 6.54
N LEU A 16 8.53 -2.75 6.30
CA LEU A 16 7.81 -1.48 6.44
C LEU A 16 7.86 -0.93 7.86
N ALA A 17 7.68 -1.79 8.88
CA ALA A 17 7.73 -1.36 10.28
C ALA A 17 9.11 -0.79 10.66
N GLN A 18 10.20 -1.27 10.06
CA GLN A 18 11.53 -0.68 10.22
C GLN A 18 11.60 0.69 9.57
N CYS A 19 11.19 0.83 8.30
CA CYS A 19 11.19 2.12 7.61
C CYS A 19 10.34 3.18 8.34
N PHE A 20 9.17 2.79 8.83
CA PHE A 20 8.27 3.72 9.49
C PHE A 20 8.73 4.14 10.88
N ARG A 21 9.49 3.31 11.60
CA ARG A 21 10.09 3.69 12.87
C ARG A 21 10.96 4.94 12.70
N ASP A 22 11.84 4.93 11.70
CA ASP A 22 12.75 6.03 11.41
C ASP A 22 11.98 7.29 10.95
N ILE A 23 10.90 7.12 10.19
CA ILE A 23 10.06 8.24 9.72
C ILE A 23 9.24 8.84 10.86
N GLN A 24 8.70 8.02 11.77
CA GLN A 24 7.88 8.51 12.88
C GLN A 24 8.66 9.40 13.85
N GLU A 25 9.97 9.19 14.00
CA GLU A 25 10.85 10.08 14.79
C GLU A 25 10.95 11.49 14.18
N THR A 26 10.78 11.61 12.85
CA THR A 26 10.97 12.87 12.11
C THR A 26 9.65 13.52 11.67
N LEU A 27 8.53 12.80 11.69
CA LEU A 27 7.21 13.30 11.30
C LEU A 27 6.14 13.05 12.38
N PRO A 28 6.10 13.88 13.44
CA PRO A 28 5.07 13.77 14.48
C PRO A 28 3.68 14.01 13.86
N GLY A 29 2.77 13.03 14.01
CA GLY A 29 1.44 13.05 13.39
C GLY A 29 1.27 12.10 12.20
N LEU A 30 2.27 11.26 11.92
CA LEU A 30 2.10 10.08 11.06
C LEU A 30 1.31 9.00 11.80
N ASN A 31 0.13 8.67 11.27
CA ASN A 31 -0.71 7.60 11.78
C ASN A 31 -0.66 6.42 10.81
N ILE A 32 -0.28 5.25 11.32
CA ILE A 32 -0.12 4.04 10.54
C ILE A 32 -1.18 3.05 10.98
N ILE A 33 -2.03 2.65 10.04
CA ILE A 33 -3.12 1.72 10.25
C ILE A 33 -2.72 0.42 9.56
N HIS A 34 -2.59 -0.66 10.32
CA HIS A 34 -2.42 -2.00 9.75
C HIS A 34 -3.78 -2.67 9.65
N SER A 35 -4.18 -3.12 8.46
CA SER A 35 -5.45 -3.83 8.26
C SER A 35 -5.24 -5.24 7.73
N LEU A 36 -5.82 -6.20 8.46
CA LEU A 36 -6.01 -7.61 8.09
C LEU A 36 -7.45 -7.96 8.52
N PRO A 37 -8.45 -8.24 7.65
CA PRO A 37 -8.51 -8.41 6.19
C PRO A 37 -9.17 -7.21 5.44
N LEU A 38 -9.25 -7.27 4.09
CA LEU A 38 -9.92 -6.27 3.22
C LEU A 38 -11.34 -5.87 3.67
N SER A 39 -12.03 -6.74 4.43
CA SER A 39 -13.38 -6.53 4.93
C SER A 39 -13.50 -5.43 5.99
N HIS A 40 -12.39 -4.95 6.54
CA HIS A 40 -12.36 -3.88 7.54
C HIS A 40 -11.53 -2.69 7.04
N PHE A 41 -11.71 -2.31 5.77
CA PHE A 41 -11.17 -1.03 5.31
C PHE A 41 -11.82 0.10 6.14
N PRO A 42 -11.02 0.95 6.81
CA PRO A 42 -11.56 2.08 7.54
C PRO A 42 -12.26 3.05 6.57
N ASP A 43 -13.05 3.96 7.12
CA ASP A 43 -13.75 4.98 6.34
C ASP A 43 -12.77 5.67 5.37
N PRO A 44 -13.06 5.71 4.06
CA PRO A 44 -12.25 6.43 3.07
C PRO A 44 -11.92 7.87 3.46
N ALA A 45 -12.79 8.51 4.26
CA ALA A 45 -12.59 9.87 4.73
C ALA A 45 -11.39 9.97 5.68
N GLY A 46 -10.22 10.26 5.10
CA GLY A 46 -9.01 10.59 5.85
C GLY A 46 -7.79 9.74 5.53
N LEU A 47 -7.85 8.75 4.65
CA LEU A 47 -6.67 8.02 4.20
C LEU A 47 -5.89 8.83 3.16
N ASP A 48 -4.61 9.10 3.42
CA ASP A 48 -3.72 9.81 2.48
C ASP A 48 -3.02 8.82 1.54
N VAL A 49 -2.57 7.68 2.08
CA VAL A 49 -1.83 6.65 1.33
C VAL A 49 -2.32 5.26 1.70
N ILE A 50 -2.45 4.39 0.70
CA ILE A 50 -2.71 2.96 0.86
C ILE A 50 -1.52 2.20 0.29
N ILE A 51 -0.86 1.38 1.12
CA ILE A 51 0.28 0.55 0.76
C ILE A 51 -0.17 -0.91 0.73
N LEU A 52 0.09 -1.58 -0.40
CA LEU A 52 -0.33 -2.96 -0.66
C LEU A 52 0.88 -3.84 -0.95
N SER A 53 0.89 -5.07 -0.44
CA SER A 53 1.76 -6.13 -0.95
C SER A 53 1.03 -6.86 -2.09
N LEU A 54 1.63 -6.89 -3.28
CA LEU A 54 1.07 -7.49 -4.49
C LEU A 54 1.79 -8.81 -4.82
N GLU A 55 1.17 -9.91 -4.43
CA GLU A 55 1.73 -11.26 -4.56
C GLU A 55 1.16 -12.01 -5.78
N ASN A 56 -0.08 -11.72 -6.16
CA ASN A 56 -0.78 -12.41 -7.25
C ASN A 56 -1.60 -11.43 -8.10
N PHE A 57 -2.08 -11.89 -9.26
CA PHE A 57 -2.84 -11.06 -10.21
C PHE A 57 -4.07 -10.36 -9.60
N HIS A 58 -4.76 -11.01 -8.65
CA HIS A 58 -5.95 -10.42 -8.01
C HIS A 58 -5.60 -9.21 -7.15
N ASP A 59 -4.40 -9.18 -6.55
CA ASP A 59 -3.94 -8.04 -5.75
C ASP A 59 -3.78 -6.79 -6.62
N TYR A 60 -3.35 -6.94 -7.87
CA TYR A 60 -3.24 -5.83 -8.84
C TYR A 60 -4.60 -5.28 -9.21
N GLN A 61 -5.57 -6.16 -9.44
CA GLN A 61 -6.94 -5.75 -9.73
C GLN A 61 -7.54 -5.00 -8.53
N ALA A 62 -7.34 -5.53 -7.31
CA ALA A 62 -7.78 -4.87 -6.08
C ALA A 62 -7.11 -3.49 -5.91
N ALA A 63 -5.82 -3.36 -6.22
CA ALA A 63 -5.12 -2.07 -6.18
C ALA A 63 -5.72 -1.05 -7.15
N ALA A 64 -6.06 -1.47 -8.38
CA ALA A 64 -6.72 -0.60 -9.36
C ALA A 64 -8.14 -0.20 -8.92
N GLU A 65 -8.90 -1.12 -8.32
CA GLU A 65 -10.23 -0.84 -7.77
C GLU A 65 -10.17 0.14 -6.59
N LEU A 66 -9.17 0.00 -5.71
CA LEU A 66 -8.92 0.93 -4.61
C LEU A 66 -8.55 2.32 -5.13
N ALA A 67 -7.70 2.43 -6.16
CA ALA A 67 -7.31 3.71 -6.75
C ALA A 67 -8.50 4.46 -7.39
N LEU A 68 -9.51 3.73 -7.89
CA LEU A 68 -10.75 4.32 -8.39
C LEU A 68 -11.72 4.72 -7.29
N ARG A 69 -11.70 4.02 -6.15
CA ARG A 69 -12.67 4.19 -5.06
C ARG A 69 -12.23 5.22 -4.01
N TYR A 70 -10.94 5.38 -3.80
CA TYR A 70 -10.36 6.24 -2.77
C TYR A 70 -9.62 7.41 -3.43
N GLN A 71 -9.66 8.60 -2.81
CA GLN A 71 -8.83 9.74 -3.23
C GLN A 71 -7.37 9.62 -2.75
N SER A 72 -7.07 8.56 -2.00
CA SER A 72 -5.73 8.27 -1.47
C SER A 72 -4.76 7.88 -2.58
N LEU A 73 -3.47 8.12 -2.34
CA LEU A 73 -2.40 7.55 -3.14
C LEU A 73 -2.32 6.03 -2.91
N VAL A 74 -2.46 5.22 -3.96
CA VAL A 74 -2.31 3.76 -3.86
C VAL A 74 -0.94 3.33 -4.37
N VAL A 75 -0.18 2.68 -3.48
CA VAL A 75 1.16 2.17 -3.76
C VAL A 75 1.18 0.66 -3.54
N GLY A 76 1.41 -0.09 -4.62
CA GLY A 76 1.60 -1.53 -4.57
C GLY A 76 3.08 -1.90 -4.66
N PHE A 77 3.52 -2.83 -3.83
CA PHE A 77 4.86 -3.41 -3.89
C PHE A 77 4.75 -4.86 -4.35
N THR A 78 5.44 -5.21 -5.42
CA THR A 78 5.49 -6.59 -5.91
C THR A 78 6.90 -7.15 -5.95
N SER A 79 7.02 -8.45 -5.68
CA SER A 79 8.23 -9.22 -5.97
C SER A 79 8.19 -9.89 -7.36
N ALA A 80 7.07 -9.80 -8.08
CA ALA A 80 6.85 -10.51 -9.34
C ALA A 80 7.35 -9.69 -10.54
N GLY A 81 8.24 -10.28 -11.35
CA GLY A 81 8.72 -9.69 -12.62
C GLY A 81 7.69 -9.63 -13.76
N ASN A 82 6.40 -9.89 -13.48
CA ASN A 82 5.35 -10.09 -14.48
C ASN A 82 4.48 -8.84 -14.72
N VAL A 83 4.77 -7.71 -14.09
CA VAL A 83 3.99 -6.47 -14.28
C VAL A 83 4.44 -5.78 -15.57
N ARG A 84 3.57 -5.82 -16.58
CA ARG A 84 3.82 -5.14 -17.86
C ARG A 84 3.42 -3.66 -17.74
N ARG A 85 4.32 -2.77 -18.16
CA ARG A 85 4.14 -1.32 -18.21
C ARG A 85 2.83 -0.95 -18.92
N GLY A 86 1.92 -0.28 -18.22
CA GLY A 86 0.70 0.28 -18.80
C GLY A 86 -0.07 1.15 -17.81
N ARG A 87 -0.10 2.47 -18.08
CA ARG A 87 -0.79 3.57 -17.36
C ARG A 87 -0.47 3.81 -15.88
N ALA A 88 0.01 2.81 -15.13
CA ALA A 88 0.60 2.98 -13.81
C ALA A 88 2.11 3.27 -13.92
N PHE A 89 2.66 4.16 -13.08
CA PHE A 89 4.11 4.37 -13.04
C PHE A 89 4.73 3.15 -12.36
N PHE A 90 5.54 2.41 -13.11
CA PHE A 90 6.21 1.21 -12.63
C PHE A 90 7.72 1.45 -12.54
N ALA A 91 8.28 1.32 -11.35
CA ALA A 91 9.72 1.38 -11.10
C ALA A 91 10.14 0.17 -10.25
N ASP A 92 10.88 -0.75 -10.86
CA ASP A 92 11.39 -2.01 -10.30
C ASP A 92 10.35 -2.93 -9.66
N THR A 93 9.98 -2.67 -8.40
CA THR A 93 8.99 -3.43 -7.61
C THR A 93 7.77 -2.60 -7.24
N LEU A 94 7.75 -1.31 -7.60
CA LEU A 94 6.74 -0.35 -7.21
C LEU A 94 5.73 -0.13 -8.34
N LEU A 95 4.46 -0.32 -8.02
CA LEU A 95 3.32 0.04 -8.84
C LEU A 95 2.61 1.23 -8.18
N TRP A 96 2.60 2.35 -8.89
CA TRP A 96 1.79 3.50 -8.52
C TRP A 96 0.62 3.64 -9.49
N VAL A 97 -0.60 3.47 -8.97
CA VAL A 97 -1.87 3.62 -9.70
C VAL A 97 -2.61 4.87 -9.21
#